data_AF-A0A1G7G040-F1
#
_entry.id   AF-A0A1G7G040-F1
#
_cell.length_a   1.000
_cell.length_b   1.000
_cell.length_c   1.000
_cell.angle_alpha   90.00
_cell.angle_beta   90.00
_cell.angle_gamma   90.00
#
_symmetry.space_group_name_H-M   'P 1'
#
loop_
_entity.id
_entity.type
_entity.pdbx_description
1 polymer ?
#
loop_
_entity_poly.entity_id
_entity_poly.type
_entity_poly.pdbx_seq_one_letter_code
_entity_poly.pdbx_strand_id
1 'polypeptide(L)'
;MGNIIGEAERSLVFAAVLGKVYLGMPFFLFVLHVFRLWKASFQILYLSVLFALAGVAAQAQTGVVNAISGQTCAAERFGGTLNCTSQDFATILSFDQPAIGALASCRAGEIVTIDVTASIQGGSASRYDIGLFTGETGVSPSTFDTGSTCSLALFPTSPSPFLDSDGDVCGDFRNQNSSASMLMQDVKVKCLPATGSNELAIPYTLVFANSASGNSCTAANIAPSTSAKCISSSAATVTNVIVNGYITVTKQTDPIGDTEAFLFSASSNETVTPSSASLSDGQSATFEVALPASGSRVLTISEAAIDGWDSTANITCLQPDGSSAASYVTIDNVARTISASLDATNFGAVCTITNTKTQEMADLVTVKTLISGDA
;
A
#
# COMPACT_ATOMS: atom_id res chain seq x y z
N MET A 1 34.85 -14.85 -17.16
CA MET A 1 35.41 -15.95 -17.99
C MET A 1 34.27 -16.52 -18.81
N GLY A 2 34.30 -16.35 -20.14
CA GLY A 2 33.29 -16.90 -21.06
C GLY A 2 32.95 -15.97 -22.23
N ASN A 3 33.63 -16.19 -23.37
CA ASN A 3 33.23 -15.92 -24.76
C ASN A 3 32.78 -14.51 -25.19
N ILE A 4 33.75 -13.69 -25.62
CA ILE A 4 33.57 -12.71 -26.71
C ILE A 4 34.84 -12.73 -27.58
N ILE A 5 35.00 -13.77 -28.39
CA ILE A 5 35.96 -13.78 -29.51
C ILE A 5 35.27 -14.50 -30.66
N GLY A 6 34.78 -13.77 -31.65
CA GLY A 6 34.09 -14.39 -32.76
C GLY A 6 33.53 -13.44 -33.81
N GLU A 7 34.20 -12.33 -34.13
CA GLU A 7 33.76 -11.50 -35.27
C GLU A 7 34.87 -10.65 -35.93
N ALA A 8 36.15 -11.02 -35.76
CA ALA A 8 37.28 -10.27 -36.33
C ALA A 8 37.86 -10.86 -37.63
N GLU A 9 37.44 -12.05 -38.10
CA GLU A 9 38.07 -12.72 -39.25
C GLU A 9 37.32 -12.61 -40.59
N ARG A 10 36.18 -11.90 -40.67
CA ARG A 10 35.45 -11.75 -41.94
C ARG A 10 35.89 -10.57 -42.81
N SER A 11 36.79 -9.71 -42.35
CA SER A 11 37.19 -8.51 -43.09
C SER A 11 38.40 -8.68 -44.03
N LEU A 12 39.11 -9.82 -44.01
CA LEU A 12 40.31 -10.00 -44.84
C LEU A 12 40.11 -10.74 -46.18
N VAL A 13 38.92 -11.27 -46.46
CA VAL A 13 38.67 -12.02 -47.71
C VAL A 13 38.20 -11.12 -48.87
N PHE A 14 37.81 -9.87 -48.60
CA PHE A 14 37.29 -8.96 -49.63
C PHE A 14 38.34 -8.20 -50.46
N ALA A 15 39.63 -8.28 -50.10
CA ALA A 15 40.69 -7.56 -50.80
C ALA A 15 41.30 -8.31 -52.02
N ALA A 16 40.97 -9.59 -52.22
CA ALA A 16 41.64 -10.41 -53.25
C ALA A 16 40.85 -10.59 -54.57
N VAL A 17 39.60 -10.13 -54.67
CA VAL A 17 38.76 -10.35 -55.88
C VAL A 17 38.63 -9.11 -56.78
N LEU A 18 39.12 -7.94 -56.37
CA LEU A 18 39.01 -6.70 -57.16
C LEU A 18 40.19 -6.44 -58.12
N GLY A 19 41.07 -7.42 -58.32
CA GLY A 19 42.32 -7.25 -59.08
C GLY A 19 42.24 -7.43 -60.61
N LYS A 20 41.06 -7.63 -61.23
CA LYS A 20 41.04 -8.05 -62.65
C LYS A 20 40.04 -7.41 -63.61
N VAL A 21 39.29 -6.38 -63.23
CA VAL A 21 38.31 -5.79 -64.16
C VAL A 21 38.29 -4.27 -64.05
N TYR A 22 39.33 -3.55 -64.50
CA TYR A 22 39.23 -2.12 -64.89
C TYR A 22 40.45 -1.67 -65.70
N LEU A 23 40.58 -2.20 -66.92
CA LEU A 23 41.43 -1.62 -67.98
C LEU A 23 40.49 -0.98 -69.00
N GLY A 24 40.19 0.32 -68.83
CA GLY A 24 39.44 1.07 -69.84
C GLY A 24 38.54 2.21 -69.37
N MET A 25 38.49 2.54 -68.08
CA MET A 25 37.72 3.70 -67.61
C MET A 25 38.62 4.96 -67.52
N PRO A 26 38.18 6.11 -68.07
CA PRO A 26 38.93 7.35 -67.94
C PRO A 26 39.00 7.76 -66.47
N PHE A 27 40.20 8.11 -66.01
CA PHE A 27 40.57 8.39 -64.63
C PHE A 27 39.60 9.33 -63.88
N PHE A 28 38.91 10.21 -64.62
CA PHE A 28 37.91 11.14 -64.08
C PHE A 28 36.64 10.48 -63.53
N LEU A 29 36.19 9.34 -64.07
CA LEU A 29 34.97 8.65 -63.61
C LEU A 29 35.20 7.83 -62.33
N PHE A 30 36.43 7.36 -62.11
CA PHE A 30 36.79 6.60 -60.91
C PHE A 30 36.83 7.51 -59.66
N VAL A 31 37.39 8.72 -59.79
CA VAL A 31 37.44 9.72 -58.70
C VAL A 31 36.03 10.14 -58.26
N LEU A 32 35.08 10.26 -59.20
CA LEU A 32 33.70 10.66 -58.88
C LEU A 32 32.91 9.56 -58.12
N HIS A 33 33.18 8.27 -58.41
CA HIS A 33 32.54 7.14 -57.70
C HIS A 33 33.12 6.95 -56.28
N VAL A 34 34.43 7.11 -56.10
CA VAL A 34 35.06 7.05 -54.77
C VAL A 34 34.56 8.20 -53.88
N PHE A 35 34.39 9.41 -54.42
CA PHE A 35 33.83 10.54 -53.66
C PHE A 35 32.35 10.35 -53.28
N ARG A 36 31.53 9.69 -54.10
CA ARG A 36 30.12 9.39 -53.76
C ARG A 36 29.99 8.33 -52.67
N LEU A 37 30.84 7.30 -52.68
CA LEU A 37 30.89 6.29 -51.61
C LEU A 37 31.41 6.88 -50.29
N TRP A 38 32.38 7.80 -50.34
CA TRP A 38 32.90 8.46 -49.12
C TRP A 38 31.87 9.38 -48.44
N LYS A 39 31.04 10.10 -49.22
CA LYS A 39 29.93 10.91 -48.67
C LYS A 39 28.82 10.06 -48.04
N ALA A 40 28.50 8.90 -48.60
CA ALA A 40 27.48 8.00 -48.06
C ALA A 40 27.93 7.35 -46.73
N SER A 41 29.20 6.95 -46.62
CA SER A 41 29.76 6.40 -45.38
C SER A 41 29.89 7.44 -44.26
N PHE A 42 30.21 8.70 -44.59
CA PHE A 42 30.27 9.78 -43.59
C PHE A 42 28.89 10.19 -43.06
N GLN A 43 27.84 10.14 -43.90
CA GLN A 43 26.47 10.42 -43.42
C GLN A 43 25.88 9.30 -42.56
N ILE A 44 26.21 8.04 -42.82
CA ILE A 44 25.76 6.91 -41.98
C ILE A 44 26.47 6.92 -40.61
N LEU A 45 27.75 7.34 -40.58
CA LEU A 45 28.48 7.53 -39.31
C LEU A 45 27.96 8.74 -38.51
N TYR A 46 27.58 9.83 -39.18
CA TYR A 46 26.99 11.01 -38.51
C TYR A 46 25.58 10.72 -37.95
N LEU A 47 24.75 9.93 -38.65
CA LEU A 47 23.42 9.56 -38.16
C LEU A 47 23.47 8.59 -36.96
N SER A 48 24.48 7.73 -36.88
CA SER A 48 24.66 6.80 -35.75
C SER A 48 25.26 7.48 -34.51
N VAL A 49 26.09 8.52 -34.68
CA VAL A 49 26.57 9.35 -33.56
C VAL A 49 25.47 10.28 -33.03
N LEU A 50 24.55 10.77 -33.86
CA LEU A 50 23.39 11.55 -33.42
C LEU A 50 22.32 10.72 -32.69
N PHE A 51 22.18 9.42 -32.99
CA PHE A 51 21.28 8.53 -32.25
C PHE A 51 21.86 8.04 -30.91
N ALA A 52 23.19 8.04 -30.73
CA ALA A 52 23.83 7.71 -29.45
C ALA A 52 23.81 8.86 -28.42
N LEU A 53 23.44 10.07 -28.85
CA LEU A 53 23.23 11.25 -27.99
C LEU A 53 21.74 11.54 -27.73
N ALA A 54 20.83 10.70 -28.21
CA ALA A 54 19.44 10.72 -27.77
C ALA A 54 19.44 10.36 -26.28
N GLY A 55 19.24 11.39 -25.45
CA GLY A 55 19.49 11.39 -24.02
C GLY A 55 19.01 10.11 -23.34
N VAL A 56 19.93 9.46 -22.63
CA VAL A 56 19.54 8.59 -21.53
C VAL A 56 18.67 9.48 -20.63
N ALA A 57 17.36 9.30 -20.67
CA ALA A 57 16.48 9.94 -19.71
C ALA A 57 17.08 9.61 -18.35
N ALA A 58 17.49 10.65 -17.60
CA ALA A 58 18.04 10.46 -16.27
C ALA A 58 17.00 9.66 -15.50
N GLN A 59 17.29 8.37 -15.26
CA GLN A 59 16.42 7.56 -14.42
C GLN A 59 16.42 8.28 -13.08
N ALA A 60 15.26 8.78 -12.67
CA ALA A 60 15.08 9.33 -11.34
C ALA A 60 15.54 8.23 -10.38
N GLN A 61 16.68 8.45 -9.73
CA GLN A 61 17.25 7.43 -8.86
C GLN A 61 16.44 7.46 -7.56
N THR A 62 15.88 6.30 -7.21
CA THR A 62 15.06 6.16 -6.00
C THR A 62 15.97 5.86 -4.82
N GLY A 63 15.94 6.72 -3.79
CA GLY A 63 16.57 6.41 -2.50
C GLY A 63 15.78 5.31 -1.79
N VAL A 64 16.45 4.39 -1.10
CA VAL A 64 15.78 3.28 -0.40
C VAL A 64 16.13 3.34 1.08
N VAL A 65 15.11 3.28 1.94
CA VAL A 65 15.24 3.33 3.38
C VAL A 65 14.26 2.36 4.03
N ASN A 66 14.65 1.78 5.16
CA ASN A 66 13.76 0.94 5.96
C ASN A 66 13.14 1.80 7.06
N ALA A 67 11.82 1.77 7.17
CA ALA A 67 11.13 2.45 8.25
C ALA A 67 11.41 1.75 9.59
N ILE A 68 11.66 2.55 10.62
CA ILE A 68 11.80 2.09 12.00
C ILE A 68 10.43 2.21 12.65
N SER A 69 9.80 1.07 12.94
CA SER A 69 8.48 1.04 13.57
C SER A 69 8.51 1.30 15.08
N GLY A 70 7.35 1.60 15.66
CA GLY A 70 7.17 1.76 17.11
C GLY A 70 7.89 2.96 17.71
N GLN A 71 8.18 3.99 16.90
CA GLN A 71 8.85 5.19 17.36
C GLN A 71 7.86 6.18 17.98
N THR A 72 8.34 7.03 18.89
CA THR A 72 7.57 8.22 19.31
C THR A 72 7.36 9.15 18.12
N CYS A 73 6.16 9.72 18.01
CA CYS A 73 5.81 10.59 16.89
C CYS A 73 6.46 11.98 17.00
N ALA A 74 6.52 12.69 15.86
CA ALA A 74 7.20 13.99 15.77
C ALA A 74 6.69 15.01 16.80
N ALA A 75 5.39 15.08 17.05
CA ALA A 75 4.79 15.98 18.03
C ALA A 75 5.17 15.63 19.48
N GLU A 76 5.25 14.35 19.82
CA GLU A 76 5.71 13.92 21.14
C GLU A 76 7.17 14.30 21.35
N ARG A 77 8.03 14.07 20.35
CA ARG A 77 9.44 14.47 20.40
C ARG A 77 9.63 15.99 20.49
N PHE A 78 8.73 16.75 19.88
CA PHE A 78 8.69 18.21 20.01
C PHE A 78 8.18 18.68 21.39
N GLY A 79 7.39 17.86 22.08
CA GLY A 79 6.75 18.20 23.35
C GLY A 79 5.39 18.90 23.21
N GLY A 80 4.74 18.81 22.05
CA GLY A 80 3.42 19.41 21.81
C GLY A 80 2.92 19.25 20.38
N THR A 81 1.64 19.58 20.14
CA THR A 81 1.04 19.47 18.79
C THR A 81 1.77 20.39 17.82
N LEU A 82 2.25 19.81 16.72
CA LEU A 82 2.94 20.49 15.64
C LEU A 82 1.94 21.13 14.70
N ASN A 83 1.79 22.45 14.80
CA ASN A 83 1.05 23.24 13.82
C ASN A 83 1.98 23.58 12.64
N CYS A 84 2.38 22.57 11.87
CA CYS A 84 3.38 22.71 10.81
C CYS A 84 3.01 23.81 9.81
N THR A 85 3.91 24.77 9.62
CA THR A 85 3.66 25.94 8.74
C THR A 85 4.60 26.03 7.54
N SER A 86 5.58 25.12 7.42
CA SER A 86 6.54 25.18 6.32
C SER A 86 5.90 24.85 4.97
N GLN A 87 6.46 25.45 3.92
CA GLN A 87 6.19 25.13 2.52
C GLN A 87 7.50 24.78 1.78
N ASP A 88 8.55 24.42 2.53
CA ASP A 88 9.87 24.14 1.99
C ASP A 88 9.92 22.88 1.12
N PHE A 89 8.90 22.03 1.20
CA PHE A 89 8.65 20.97 0.24
C PHE A 89 7.28 21.26 -0.39
N ALA A 90 7.28 21.48 -1.71
CA ALA A 90 6.17 22.10 -2.43
C ALA A 90 5.08 21.10 -2.85
N THR A 91 5.45 19.84 -3.09
CA THR A 91 4.49 18.81 -3.51
C THR A 91 4.41 17.72 -2.46
N ILE A 92 3.17 17.56 -2.01
CA ILE A 92 2.55 16.44 -1.29
C ILE A 92 3.36 15.17 -1.51
N LEU A 93 3.77 14.52 -0.41
CA LEU A 93 4.20 13.14 -0.48
C LEU A 93 3.01 12.34 -1.02
N SER A 94 2.99 12.08 -2.33
CA SER A 94 2.15 11.02 -2.87
C SER A 94 2.83 9.72 -2.51
N PHE A 95 2.05 8.77 -2.00
CA PHE A 95 2.52 7.46 -1.64
C PHE A 95 1.99 6.48 -2.67
N ASP A 96 2.87 6.06 -3.57
CA ASP A 96 2.61 4.94 -4.46
C ASP A 96 3.19 3.67 -3.85
N GLN A 97 2.81 2.50 -4.35
CA GLN A 97 3.45 1.24 -3.97
C GLN A 97 4.38 0.73 -5.07
N PRO A 98 5.49 0.05 -4.73
CA PRO A 98 6.23 -0.71 -5.72
C PRO A 98 5.32 -1.81 -6.28
N ALA A 99 5.40 -2.06 -7.60
CA ALA A 99 4.50 -3.03 -8.25
C ALA A 99 4.61 -4.45 -7.70
N ILE A 100 5.80 -4.83 -7.20
CA ILE A 100 6.03 -6.14 -6.58
C ILE A 100 5.62 -6.05 -5.12
N GLY A 101 4.71 -6.92 -4.69
CA GLY A 101 4.23 -6.94 -3.30
C GLY A 101 3.20 -5.85 -2.97
N ALA A 102 2.71 -5.11 -3.97
CA ALA A 102 1.66 -4.12 -3.79
C ALA A 102 0.40 -4.74 -3.14
N LEU A 103 -0.05 -4.11 -2.07
CA LEU A 103 -1.27 -4.45 -1.36
C LEU A 103 -2.46 -3.82 -2.09
N ALA A 104 -3.32 -4.63 -2.71
CA ALA A 104 -4.49 -4.10 -3.42
C ALA A 104 -5.60 -3.59 -2.47
N SER A 105 -5.71 -4.17 -1.28
CA SER A 105 -6.72 -3.80 -0.29
C SER A 105 -6.32 -4.21 1.12
N CYS A 106 -6.94 -3.60 2.12
CA CYS A 106 -6.81 -4.01 3.52
C CYS A 106 -8.14 -3.92 4.26
N ARG A 107 -8.27 -4.67 5.35
CA ARG A 107 -9.45 -4.61 6.22
C ARG A 107 -9.35 -3.45 7.19
N ALA A 108 -10.39 -2.64 7.24
CA ALA A 108 -10.45 -1.47 8.11
C ALA A 108 -10.19 -1.84 9.58
N GLY A 109 -9.34 -1.05 10.25
CA GLY A 109 -8.98 -1.21 11.65
C GLY A 109 -7.73 -2.05 11.91
N GLU A 110 -7.31 -2.92 10.97
CA GLU A 110 -6.09 -3.73 11.11
C GLU A 110 -4.82 -2.88 10.91
N ILE A 111 -3.69 -3.33 11.46
CA ILE A 111 -2.37 -2.76 11.18
C ILE A 111 -1.75 -3.54 10.03
N VAL A 112 -1.40 -2.86 8.95
CA VAL A 112 -0.70 -3.44 7.80
C VAL A 112 0.73 -2.92 7.73
N THR A 113 1.62 -3.72 7.17
CA THR A 113 2.99 -3.32 6.82
C THR A 113 3.09 -3.26 5.32
N ILE A 114 3.46 -2.10 4.78
CA ILE A 114 3.53 -1.84 3.35
C ILE A 114 4.82 -1.12 2.98
N ASP A 115 5.24 -1.32 1.73
CA ASP A 115 6.28 -0.49 1.12
C ASP A 115 5.61 0.67 0.38
N VAL A 116 6.13 1.89 0.56
CA VAL A 116 5.61 3.08 -0.11
C VAL A 116 6.72 3.87 -0.76
N THR A 117 6.46 4.37 -1.96
CA THR A 117 7.32 5.31 -2.68
C THR A 117 6.78 6.71 -2.43
N ALA A 118 7.51 7.48 -1.64
CA ALA A 118 7.26 8.88 -1.40
C ALA A 118 7.87 9.73 -2.52
N SER A 119 7.04 10.48 -3.24
CA SER A 119 7.51 11.51 -4.18
C SER A 119 7.78 12.81 -3.45
N ILE A 120 9.03 13.28 -3.49
CA ILE A 120 9.50 14.45 -2.75
C ILE A 120 9.85 15.55 -3.75
N GLN A 121 9.33 16.76 -3.53
CA GLN A 121 9.77 17.95 -4.22
C GLN A 121 10.23 18.99 -3.21
N GLY A 122 11.54 19.20 -3.12
CA GLY A 122 12.11 20.26 -2.30
C GLY A 122 11.92 21.63 -2.94
N GLY A 123 11.99 22.67 -2.12
CA GLY A 123 12.01 24.07 -2.55
C GLY A 123 13.41 24.54 -2.96
N SER A 124 13.62 25.85 -2.84
CA SER A 124 14.86 26.52 -3.25
C SER A 124 16.00 26.41 -2.23
N ALA A 125 15.71 26.05 -0.98
CA ALA A 125 16.70 25.94 0.08
C ALA A 125 17.06 24.48 0.38
N SER A 126 18.32 24.24 0.74
CA SER A 126 18.73 22.93 1.24
C SER A 126 18.11 22.71 2.61
N ARG A 127 17.74 21.47 2.87
CA ARG A 127 17.21 21.03 4.15
C ARG A 127 18.07 19.89 4.66
N TYR A 128 18.29 19.90 5.96
CA TYR A 128 19.21 19.01 6.65
C TYR A 128 18.43 18.14 7.62
N ASP A 129 19.01 17.03 8.08
CA ASP A 129 18.44 16.21 9.16
C ASP A 129 16.98 15.81 8.92
N ILE A 130 16.67 15.22 7.76
CA ILE A 130 15.27 15.04 7.35
C ILE A 130 14.73 13.69 7.81
N GLY A 131 13.55 13.74 8.45
CA GLY A 131 12.83 12.58 8.94
C GLY A 131 11.38 12.62 8.51
N LEU A 132 10.88 11.49 8.02
CA LEU A 132 9.49 11.31 7.65
C LEU A 132 8.83 10.32 8.61
N PHE A 133 7.89 10.83 9.39
CA PHE A 133 7.06 10.06 10.31
C PHE A 133 5.74 9.74 9.64
N THR A 134 5.25 8.51 9.78
CA THR A 134 3.89 8.10 9.42
C THR A 134 3.20 7.49 10.64
N GLY A 135 1.92 7.80 10.82
CA GLY A 135 1.17 7.36 12.01
C GLY A 135 0.77 5.88 11.93
N GLU A 136 1.26 5.05 12.86
CA GLU A 136 0.95 3.61 12.87
C GLU A 136 -0.48 3.34 13.34
N THR A 137 -1.00 4.17 14.25
CA THR A 137 -2.31 3.99 14.90
C THR A 137 -3.45 4.72 14.18
N GLY A 138 -3.15 5.37 13.05
CA GLY A 138 -4.08 6.25 12.32
C GLY A 138 -4.13 7.68 12.87
N VAL A 139 -3.36 7.99 13.92
CA VAL A 139 -3.21 9.36 14.45
C VAL A 139 -2.13 10.09 13.66
N SER A 140 -2.36 11.37 13.35
CA SER A 140 -1.36 12.21 12.68
C SER A 140 -0.09 12.33 13.52
N PRO A 141 1.11 12.11 12.97
CA PRO A 141 2.36 12.31 13.70
C PRO A 141 2.59 13.75 14.19
N SER A 142 1.82 14.73 13.69
CA SER A 142 1.80 16.11 14.14
C SER A 142 0.90 16.38 15.35
N THR A 143 0.04 15.44 15.74
CA THR A 143 -0.83 15.56 16.92
C THR A 143 -0.11 15.03 18.15
N PHE A 144 -0.11 15.78 19.24
CA PHE A 144 0.43 15.30 20.51
C PHE A 144 -0.54 14.32 21.17
N ASP A 145 -0.16 13.05 21.20
CA ASP A 145 -0.92 11.97 21.81
C ASP A 145 0.03 10.95 22.44
N THR A 146 0.02 10.89 23.77
CA THR A 146 0.90 10.01 24.54
C THR A 146 0.46 8.56 24.37
N GLY A 147 1.19 7.78 23.60
CA GLY A 147 0.89 6.37 23.32
C GLY A 147 0.65 6.05 21.84
N SER A 148 0.52 7.08 20.99
CA SER A 148 0.56 6.88 19.55
C SER A 148 1.99 6.57 19.08
N THR A 149 2.11 5.56 18.20
CA THR A 149 3.39 5.17 17.61
C THR A 149 3.47 5.57 16.14
N CYS A 150 4.69 5.79 15.68
CA CYS A 150 5.01 6.18 14.32
C CYS A 150 6.05 5.25 13.70
N SER A 151 5.91 5.03 12.39
CA SER A 151 6.98 4.51 11.54
C SER A 151 7.83 5.70 11.09
N LEU A 152 9.14 5.60 11.28
CA LEU A 152 10.10 6.67 10.97
C LEU A 152 11.05 6.24 9.87
N ALA A 153 11.09 6.99 8.76
CA ALA A 153 12.16 6.92 7.78
C ALA A 153 13.06 8.15 7.90
N LEU A 154 14.36 7.93 8.08
CA LEU A 154 15.36 8.97 7.86
C LEU A 154 15.59 9.08 6.36
N PHE A 155 15.76 10.29 5.83
CA PHE A 155 16.14 10.43 4.42
C PHE A 155 17.46 9.69 4.16
N PRO A 156 17.63 9.07 2.98
CA PRO A 156 18.90 8.44 2.65
C PRO A 156 19.96 9.51 2.40
N THR A 157 21.24 9.14 2.39
CA THR A 157 22.36 10.06 2.08
C THR A 157 22.79 10.01 0.62
N SER A 158 22.13 9.17 -0.19
CA SER A 158 22.32 9.04 -1.63
C SER A 158 21.16 8.21 -2.21
N PRO A 159 20.90 8.26 -3.53
CA PRO A 159 21.53 9.08 -4.56
C PRO A 159 21.06 10.54 -4.57
N SER A 160 21.74 11.41 -5.33
CA SER A 160 21.31 12.80 -5.51
C SER A 160 19.84 12.88 -5.96
N PRO A 161 19.02 13.80 -5.42
CA PRO A 161 19.36 14.97 -4.61
C PRO A 161 19.53 14.73 -3.11
N PHE A 162 19.42 13.48 -2.65
CA PHE A 162 19.79 13.12 -1.29
C PHE A 162 21.31 13.17 -1.11
N LEU A 163 21.78 13.64 0.05
CA LEU A 163 23.20 13.76 0.39
C LEU A 163 23.40 13.73 1.91
N ASP A 164 24.66 13.68 2.34
CA ASP A 164 25.12 13.93 3.70
C ASP A 164 26.11 15.10 3.65
N SER A 165 25.77 16.24 4.26
CA SER A 165 26.57 17.48 4.22
C SER A 165 27.26 17.80 5.53
N ASP A 166 26.92 17.11 6.63
CA ASP A 166 27.43 17.37 7.98
C ASP A 166 27.99 16.13 8.70
N GLY A 167 27.92 14.97 8.07
CA GLY A 167 28.59 13.75 8.50
C GLY A 167 27.81 12.93 9.52
N ASP A 168 26.48 13.07 9.55
CA ASP A 168 25.62 12.29 10.43
C ASP A 168 24.77 11.22 9.71
N VAL A 169 23.81 10.62 10.42
CA VAL A 169 23.03 9.47 9.91
C VAL A 169 21.80 9.91 9.11
N CYS A 170 21.35 11.16 9.27
CA CYS A 170 20.15 11.65 8.63
C CYS A 170 20.48 12.27 7.28
N GLY A 171 19.74 11.87 6.25
CA GLY A 171 19.91 12.45 4.93
C GLY A 171 19.46 13.91 4.85
N ASP A 172 20.21 14.67 4.06
CA ASP A 172 19.87 16.00 3.60
C ASP A 172 19.16 15.97 2.25
N PHE A 173 18.57 17.09 1.86
CA PHE A 173 18.00 17.31 0.55
C PHE A 173 18.54 18.60 -0.07
N ARG A 174 19.21 18.48 -1.22
CA ARG A 174 19.92 19.58 -1.88
C ARG A 174 18.96 20.67 -2.40
N ASN A 175 19.38 21.93 -2.25
CA ASN A 175 18.77 23.09 -2.89
C ASN A 175 18.80 23.00 -4.42
N GLN A 176 17.63 22.86 -5.08
CA GLN A 176 17.53 23.08 -6.54
C GLN A 176 16.10 22.99 -7.10
N ASN A 177 15.04 23.08 -6.28
CA ASN A 177 13.71 22.64 -6.72
C ASN A 177 13.73 21.20 -7.25
N SER A 178 14.62 20.37 -6.69
CA SER A 178 14.82 19.00 -7.14
C SER A 178 13.65 18.12 -6.73
N SER A 179 13.29 17.20 -7.61
CA SER A 179 12.37 16.11 -7.33
C SER A 179 13.15 14.81 -7.12
N ALA A 180 12.72 14.01 -6.16
CA ALA A 180 13.24 12.67 -5.93
C ALA A 180 12.11 11.73 -5.53
N SER A 181 12.35 10.44 -5.66
CA SER A 181 11.50 9.41 -5.06
C SER A 181 12.30 8.70 -3.97
N MET A 182 11.62 8.38 -2.87
CA MET A 182 12.17 7.59 -1.77
C MET A 182 11.27 6.39 -1.53
N LEU A 183 11.80 5.19 -1.72
CA LEU A 183 11.15 3.96 -1.30
C LEU A 183 11.38 3.77 0.20
N MET A 184 10.30 3.84 0.96
CA MET A 184 10.25 3.48 2.37
C MET A 184 9.72 2.05 2.48
N GLN A 185 10.55 1.15 3.00
CA GLN A 185 10.18 -0.24 3.25
C GLN A 185 9.62 -0.40 4.66
N ASP A 186 8.79 -1.41 4.86
CA ASP A 186 8.29 -1.84 6.17
C ASP A 186 7.50 -0.77 6.95
N VAL A 187 6.75 0.10 6.24
CA VAL A 187 5.94 1.14 6.87
C VAL A 187 4.70 0.51 7.50
N LYS A 188 4.54 0.66 8.83
CA LYS A 188 3.31 0.25 9.52
C LYS A 188 2.29 1.38 9.50
N VAL A 189 1.06 1.05 9.13
CA VAL A 189 -0.08 1.96 9.17
C VAL A 189 -1.35 1.22 9.55
N LYS A 190 -2.26 1.92 10.22
CA LYS A 190 -3.62 1.42 10.45
C LYS A 190 -4.41 1.56 9.16
N CYS A 191 -5.03 0.47 8.74
CA CYS A 191 -5.90 0.45 7.58
C CYS A 191 -7.17 1.25 7.86
N LEU A 192 -7.18 2.52 7.48
CA LEU A 192 -8.32 3.42 7.58
C LEU A 192 -8.42 4.20 6.28
N PRO A 193 -9.63 4.50 5.78
CA PRO A 193 -9.77 5.30 4.57
C PRO A 193 -9.37 6.75 4.83
N ALA A 194 -8.75 7.40 3.86
CA ALA A 194 -8.52 8.83 3.92
C ALA A 194 -9.83 9.62 3.81
N THR A 195 -9.88 10.80 4.41
CA THR A 195 -11.07 11.65 4.39
C THR A 195 -11.51 11.95 2.95
N GLY A 196 -12.72 11.55 2.58
CA GLY A 196 -13.28 11.77 1.24
C GLY A 196 -12.78 10.79 0.17
N SER A 197 -12.08 9.73 0.57
CA SER A 197 -11.60 8.64 -0.28
C SER A 197 -11.95 7.29 0.34
N ASN A 198 -11.83 6.21 -0.44
CA ASN A 198 -11.84 4.82 0.04
C ASN A 198 -10.45 4.18 0.01
N GLU A 199 -9.41 4.96 -0.32
CA GLU A 199 -8.02 4.54 -0.29
C GLU A 199 -7.42 4.65 1.11
N LEU A 200 -6.40 3.83 1.37
CA LEU A 200 -5.64 3.81 2.61
C LEU A 200 -5.06 5.19 2.95
N ALA A 201 -5.40 5.71 4.12
CA ALA A 201 -4.80 6.90 4.70
C ALA A 201 -3.38 6.60 5.22
N ILE A 202 -2.45 7.51 4.93
CA ILE A 202 -1.09 7.49 5.49
C ILE A 202 -0.76 8.88 6.04
N PRO A 203 -1.29 9.22 7.23
CA PRO A 203 -1.02 10.53 7.81
C PRO A 203 0.48 10.64 8.12
N TYR A 204 1.07 11.77 7.75
CA TYR A 204 2.52 11.96 7.87
C TYR A 204 2.90 13.30 8.47
N THR A 205 4.11 13.34 9.03
CA THR A 205 4.85 14.56 9.34
C THR A 205 6.30 14.42 8.89
N LEU A 206 6.73 15.32 8.02
CA LEU A 206 8.12 15.49 7.64
C LEU A 206 8.74 16.58 8.52
N VAL A 207 9.91 16.34 9.10
CA VAL A 207 10.67 17.28 9.94
C VAL A 207 12.06 17.48 9.34
N PHE A 208 12.66 18.64 9.58
CA PHE A 208 13.97 18.97 9.02
C PHE A 208 14.67 20.09 9.81
N ALA A 209 15.98 20.23 9.63
CA ALA A 209 16.77 21.37 10.03
C ALA A 209 17.05 22.33 8.84
N ASN A 210 17.40 23.58 9.14
CA ASN A 210 17.73 24.61 8.15
C ASN A 210 19.23 24.90 8.02
N SER A 211 20.07 24.16 8.74
CA SER A 211 21.52 24.32 8.72
C SER A 211 22.20 23.00 9.06
N ALA A 212 23.32 22.73 8.39
CA ALA A 212 24.26 21.63 8.64
C ALA A 212 24.97 21.69 10.01
N SER A 213 24.56 22.58 10.91
CA SER A 213 25.25 22.84 12.17
C SER A 213 24.32 22.55 13.34
N GLY A 214 24.64 21.50 14.09
CA GLY A 214 24.12 21.30 15.45
C GLY A 214 23.13 20.16 15.64
N ASN A 215 23.55 18.92 15.39
CA ASN A 215 23.44 17.77 16.30
C ASN A 215 24.02 16.53 15.60
N SER A 216 24.20 15.43 16.34
CA SER A 216 24.27 14.12 15.71
C SER A 216 22.82 13.68 15.44
N CYS A 217 22.31 13.84 14.23
CA CYS A 217 20.97 13.37 13.92
C CYS A 217 20.93 11.84 13.91
N THR A 218 19.93 11.30 14.60
CA THR A 218 19.69 9.86 14.73
C THR A 218 18.19 9.59 14.77
N ALA A 219 17.82 8.33 14.58
CA ALA A 219 16.43 7.89 14.73
C ALA A 219 15.83 8.22 16.11
N ALA A 220 16.64 8.37 17.16
CA ALA A 220 16.17 8.61 18.53
C ALA A 220 15.91 10.09 18.83
N ASN A 221 16.60 11.03 18.16
CA ASN A 221 16.58 12.45 18.51
C ASN A 221 16.09 13.37 17.39
N ILE A 222 15.83 12.85 16.19
CA ILE A 222 15.27 13.65 15.11
C ILE A 222 13.90 14.21 15.50
N ALA A 223 13.79 15.54 15.45
CA ALA A 223 12.62 16.32 15.83
C ALA A 223 12.71 17.71 15.19
N PRO A 224 11.59 18.39 14.94
CA PRO A 224 11.62 19.76 14.43
C PRO A 224 12.00 20.71 15.58
N SER A 225 12.83 21.71 15.33
CA SER A 225 13.16 22.73 16.35
C SER A 225 12.05 23.77 16.56
N THR A 226 11.19 23.98 15.56
CA THR A 226 10.01 24.86 15.62
C THR A 226 8.91 24.33 14.69
N SER A 227 7.69 24.85 14.80
CA SER A 227 6.59 24.52 13.87
C SER A 227 6.85 24.93 12.41
N ALA A 228 7.80 25.84 12.17
CA ALA A 228 8.25 26.21 10.82
C ALA A 228 9.26 25.21 10.22
N LYS A 229 9.58 24.13 10.94
CA LYS A 229 10.55 23.09 10.56
C LYS A 229 9.89 21.73 10.36
N CYS A 230 8.61 21.75 9.99
CA CYS A 230 7.88 20.55 9.64
C CYS A 230 6.78 20.84 8.61
N ILE A 231 6.31 19.77 7.99
CA ILE A 231 5.17 19.70 7.06
C ILE A 231 4.36 18.48 7.45
N SER A 232 3.04 18.58 7.52
CA SER A 232 2.18 17.46 7.89
C SER A 232 0.93 17.39 7.03
N SER A 233 0.42 16.18 6.81
CA SER A 233 -0.88 15.96 6.16
C SER A 233 -1.58 14.76 6.80
N SER A 234 -2.87 14.93 7.09
CA SER A 234 -3.77 13.83 7.48
C SER A 234 -4.60 13.29 6.32
N ALA A 235 -4.48 13.90 5.13
CA ALA A 235 -5.27 13.56 3.95
C ALA A 235 -4.48 12.78 2.89
N ALA A 236 -3.21 12.45 3.15
CA ALA A 236 -2.40 11.68 2.23
C ALA A 236 -2.93 10.25 2.09
N THR A 237 -2.96 9.74 0.86
CA THR A 237 -3.43 8.40 0.52
C THR A 237 -2.32 7.56 -0.07
N VAL A 238 -2.44 6.25 0.07
CA VAL A 238 -1.68 5.27 -0.71
C VAL A 238 -2.55 4.86 -1.90
N THR A 239 -2.10 5.23 -3.10
CA THR A 239 -2.90 5.05 -4.32
C THR A 239 -3.18 3.58 -4.60
N ASN A 240 -4.40 3.25 -5.02
CA ASN A 240 -4.89 1.90 -5.34
C ASN A 240 -4.93 0.89 -4.18
N VAL A 241 -4.83 1.33 -2.92
CA VAL A 241 -5.03 0.45 -1.76
C VAL A 241 -6.42 0.67 -1.18
N ILE A 242 -7.38 -0.19 -1.53
CA ILE A 242 -8.77 -0.02 -1.11
C ILE A 242 -8.99 -0.49 0.33
N VAL A 243 -9.67 0.31 1.14
CA VAL A 243 -10.04 -0.06 2.50
C VAL A 243 -11.42 -0.73 2.51
N ASN A 244 -11.47 -1.96 3.01
CA ASN A 244 -12.69 -2.75 3.11
C ASN A 244 -13.30 -2.63 4.50
N GLY A 245 -14.61 -2.43 4.54
CA GLY A 245 -15.42 -2.69 5.74
C GLY A 245 -15.83 -4.15 5.79
N TYR A 246 -16.29 -4.63 6.95
CA TYR A 246 -16.53 -6.06 7.14
C TYR A 246 -17.65 -6.43 8.12
N ILE A 247 -18.19 -7.64 7.98
CA ILE A 247 -18.95 -8.31 9.03
C ILE A 247 -18.32 -9.69 9.23
N THR A 248 -17.92 -9.99 10.46
CA THR A 248 -17.55 -11.35 10.87
C THR A 248 -18.75 -12.03 11.47
N VAL A 249 -19.17 -13.16 10.92
CA VAL A 249 -20.26 -13.98 11.45
C VAL A 249 -19.66 -15.23 12.09
N THR A 250 -20.01 -15.49 13.34
CA THR A 250 -19.77 -16.76 14.04
C THR A 250 -21.08 -17.51 14.15
N LYS A 251 -21.08 -18.77 13.73
CA LYS A 251 -22.24 -19.64 13.83
C LYS A 251 -22.25 -20.36 15.18
N GLN A 252 -23.41 -20.43 15.81
CA GLN A 252 -23.67 -21.27 16.97
C GLN A 252 -24.95 -22.08 16.81
N THR A 253 -25.00 -23.23 17.47
CA THR A 253 -26.19 -24.09 17.54
C THR A 253 -26.59 -24.37 18.97
N ASP A 254 -27.88 -24.63 19.17
CA ASP A 254 -28.44 -25.18 20.40
C ASP A 254 -29.23 -26.47 20.05
N PRO A 255 -28.75 -27.66 20.46
CA PRO A 255 -27.56 -27.89 21.29
C PRO A 255 -26.24 -27.55 20.58
N ILE A 256 -25.23 -27.20 21.38
CA ILE A 256 -23.86 -26.90 20.91
C ILE A 256 -23.23 -28.16 20.30
N GLY A 257 -22.39 -27.98 19.29
CA GLY A 257 -21.62 -29.03 18.63
C GLY A 257 -22.35 -29.72 17.47
N ASP A 258 -23.47 -29.18 17.01
CA ASP A 258 -24.18 -29.74 15.85
C ASP A 258 -23.33 -29.53 14.57
N THR A 259 -23.23 -30.59 13.77
CA THR A 259 -22.40 -30.61 12.55
C THR A 259 -23.13 -30.09 11.32
N GLU A 260 -24.44 -29.83 11.40
CA GLU A 260 -25.22 -29.26 10.28
C GLU A 260 -24.61 -27.94 9.82
N ALA A 261 -24.54 -27.77 8.50
CA ALA A 261 -23.89 -26.61 7.90
C ALA A 261 -24.93 -25.61 7.40
N PHE A 262 -24.84 -24.37 7.87
CA PHE A 262 -25.75 -23.29 7.51
C PHE A 262 -25.17 -22.46 6.39
N LEU A 263 -25.98 -22.17 5.37
CA LEU A 263 -25.57 -21.37 4.23
C LEU A 263 -25.82 -19.89 4.48
N PHE A 264 -24.77 -19.09 4.28
CA PHE A 264 -24.78 -17.64 4.35
C PHE A 264 -24.54 -17.06 2.97
N SER A 265 -25.32 -16.04 2.61
CA SER A 265 -25.10 -15.21 1.43
C SER A 265 -24.89 -13.76 1.84
N ALA A 266 -23.95 -13.08 1.20
CA ALA A 266 -23.64 -11.69 1.45
C ALA A 266 -23.90 -10.85 0.20
N SER A 267 -24.43 -9.65 0.39
CA SER A 267 -24.78 -8.74 -0.70
C SER A 267 -24.55 -7.28 -0.33
N SER A 268 -24.22 -6.49 -1.34
CA SER A 268 -24.08 -5.04 -1.29
C SER A 268 -24.28 -4.50 -2.71
N ASN A 269 -24.20 -3.18 -2.89
CA ASN A 269 -24.11 -2.56 -4.22
C ASN A 269 -22.69 -2.61 -4.81
N GLU A 270 -21.76 -3.30 -4.17
CA GLU A 270 -20.41 -3.61 -4.64
C GLU A 270 -20.12 -5.11 -4.46
N THR A 271 -18.98 -5.53 -5.02
CA THR A 271 -18.49 -6.90 -4.84
C THR A 271 -18.19 -7.17 -3.37
N VAL A 272 -18.79 -8.24 -2.83
CA VAL A 272 -18.53 -8.74 -1.48
C VAL A 272 -17.64 -9.99 -1.56
N THR A 273 -16.62 -10.07 -0.71
CA THR A 273 -15.67 -11.20 -0.67
C THR A 273 -15.60 -11.81 0.73
N PRO A 274 -15.87 -13.12 0.90
CA PRO A 274 -16.58 -13.97 -0.07
C PRO A 274 -18.03 -13.51 -0.25
N SER A 275 -18.72 -13.92 -1.31
CA SER A 275 -20.16 -13.64 -1.48
C SER A 275 -21.05 -14.62 -0.72
N SER A 276 -20.49 -15.73 -0.23
CA SER A 276 -21.20 -16.77 0.51
C SER A 276 -20.24 -17.60 1.35
N ALA A 277 -20.75 -18.20 2.43
CA ALA A 277 -20.03 -19.17 3.25
C ALA A 277 -20.98 -20.27 3.74
N SER A 278 -20.41 -21.42 4.12
CA SER A 278 -21.14 -22.49 4.81
C SER A 278 -20.46 -22.72 6.16
N LEU A 279 -21.22 -22.55 7.25
CA LEU A 279 -20.68 -22.60 8.62
C LEU A 279 -21.47 -23.59 9.47
N SER A 280 -20.75 -24.46 10.19
CA SER A 280 -21.27 -25.29 11.28
C SER A 280 -21.04 -24.62 12.65
N ASP A 281 -21.48 -25.25 13.73
CA ASP A 281 -21.27 -24.74 15.08
C ASP A 281 -19.81 -24.38 15.38
N GLY A 282 -19.59 -23.21 15.97
CA GLY A 282 -18.27 -22.67 16.33
C GLY A 282 -17.44 -22.14 15.16
N GLN A 283 -17.91 -22.24 13.91
CA GLN A 283 -17.18 -21.72 12.74
C GLN A 283 -17.50 -20.24 12.50
N SER A 284 -16.55 -19.54 11.86
CA SER A 284 -16.70 -18.12 11.50
C SER A 284 -16.32 -17.85 10.05
N ALA A 285 -16.95 -16.84 9.44
CA ALA A 285 -16.52 -16.25 8.18
C ALA A 285 -16.55 -14.72 8.28
N THR A 286 -15.62 -14.06 7.60
CA THR A 286 -15.60 -12.59 7.45
C THR A 286 -15.95 -12.22 6.03
N PHE A 287 -16.98 -11.38 5.88
CA PHE A 287 -17.46 -10.85 4.62
C PHE A 287 -17.00 -9.40 4.48
N GLU A 288 -16.31 -9.08 3.40
CA GLU A 288 -15.69 -7.78 3.17
C GLU A 288 -16.27 -7.07 1.95
N VAL A 289 -16.40 -5.75 2.04
CA VAL A 289 -16.80 -4.88 0.93
C VAL A 289 -16.03 -3.58 0.99
N ALA A 290 -15.65 -3.02 -0.16
CA ALA A 290 -14.96 -1.73 -0.22
C ALA A 290 -15.80 -0.64 0.47
N LEU A 291 -15.19 0.14 1.38
CA LEU A 291 -15.86 1.31 1.96
C LEU A 291 -16.15 2.34 0.87
N PRO A 292 -17.22 3.14 1.01
CA PRO A 292 -17.47 4.23 0.07
C PRO A 292 -16.52 5.40 0.34
N ALA A 293 -16.16 6.15 -0.70
CA ALA A 293 -15.34 7.36 -0.53
C ALA A 293 -16.02 8.45 0.32
N SER A 294 -17.36 8.44 0.35
CA SER A 294 -18.16 9.30 1.20
C SER A 294 -19.50 8.64 1.54
N GLY A 295 -20.12 9.04 2.65
CA GLY A 295 -21.36 8.45 3.11
C GLY A 295 -21.17 7.05 3.70
N SER A 296 -22.16 6.18 3.51
CA SER A 296 -22.16 4.82 4.05
C SER A 296 -22.59 3.80 3.00
N ARG A 297 -22.11 2.57 3.16
CA ARG A 297 -22.42 1.42 2.29
C ARG A 297 -23.06 0.32 3.13
N VAL A 298 -24.18 -0.21 2.65
CA VAL A 298 -24.86 -1.31 3.32
C VAL A 298 -24.24 -2.64 2.90
N LEU A 299 -23.80 -3.43 3.88
CA LEU A 299 -23.46 -4.85 3.73
C LEU A 299 -24.54 -5.69 4.41
N THR A 300 -25.19 -6.57 3.65
CA THR A 300 -26.25 -7.44 4.14
C THR A 300 -25.81 -8.90 4.09
N ILE A 301 -25.88 -9.59 5.23
CA ILE A 301 -25.66 -11.03 5.36
C ILE A 301 -27.01 -11.68 5.65
N SER A 302 -27.33 -12.74 4.93
CA SER A 302 -28.53 -13.55 5.12
C SER A 302 -28.17 -15.00 5.32
N GLU A 303 -28.79 -15.64 6.29
CA GLU A 303 -28.68 -17.07 6.51
C GLU A 303 -29.93 -17.78 5.96
N ALA A 304 -29.72 -18.86 5.20
CA ALA A 304 -30.82 -19.68 4.71
C ALA A 304 -31.47 -20.49 5.85
N ALA A 305 -32.79 -20.55 5.86
CA ALA A 305 -33.51 -21.46 6.75
C ALA A 305 -33.33 -22.92 6.31
N ILE A 306 -33.23 -23.81 7.30
CA ILE A 306 -33.09 -25.26 7.12
C ILE A 306 -34.14 -25.94 7.97
N ASP A 307 -34.76 -26.99 7.44
CA ASP A 307 -35.76 -27.80 8.14
C ASP A 307 -35.16 -28.45 9.41
N GLY A 308 -36.01 -28.66 10.42
CA GLY A 308 -35.59 -29.21 11.71
C GLY A 308 -34.98 -28.18 12.68
N TRP A 309 -34.84 -26.92 12.27
CA TRP A 309 -34.41 -25.79 13.09
C TRP A 309 -35.51 -24.74 13.20
N ASP A 310 -35.50 -23.97 14.29
CA ASP A 310 -36.45 -22.87 14.47
C ASP A 310 -36.35 -21.88 13.30
N SER A 311 -37.51 -21.37 12.88
CA SER A 311 -37.60 -20.44 11.75
C SER A 311 -36.94 -19.09 12.05
N THR A 312 -36.80 -18.75 13.33
CA THR A 312 -36.12 -17.54 13.81
C THR A 312 -34.73 -17.90 14.33
N ALA A 313 -33.72 -17.07 14.06
CA ALA A 313 -32.40 -17.18 14.69
C ALA A 313 -32.25 -16.12 15.80
N ASN A 314 -31.45 -16.40 16.82
CA ASN A 314 -31.02 -15.37 17.77
C ASN A 314 -29.72 -14.75 17.27
N ILE A 315 -29.75 -13.46 16.92
CA ILE A 315 -28.62 -12.75 16.34
C ILE A 315 -28.16 -11.64 17.28
N THR A 316 -26.86 -11.56 17.50
CA THR A 316 -26.21 -10.46 18.24
C THR A 316 -25.04 -9.92 17.45
N CYS A 317 -24.82 -8.60 17.48
CA CYS A 317 -23.71 -7.95 16.80
C CYS A 317 -23.05 -6.90 17.69
N LEU A 318 -21.73 -6.99 17.83
CA LEU A 318 -20.90 -6.08 18.60
C LEU A 318 -20.00 -5.26 17.67
N GLN A 319 -19.48 -4.15 18.20
CA GLN A 319 -18.39 -3.41 17.59
C GLN A 319 -17.13 -4.30 17.43
N PRO A 320 -16.20 -3.96 16.52
CA PRO A 320 -14.97 -4.72 16.29
C PRO A 320 -14.14 -5.01 17.54
N ASP A 321 -14.15 -4.09 18.50
CA ASP A 321 -13.41 -4.19 19.76
C ASP A 321 -14.16 -5.00 20.85
N GLY A 322 -15.37 -5.48 20.54
CA GLY A 322 -16.23 -6.20 21.47
C GLY A 322 -16.80 -5.35 22.61
N SER A 323 -16.62 -4.03 22.59
CA SER A 323 -16.96 -3.15 23.72
C SER A 323 -18.46 -2.99 23.95
N SER A 324 -19.24 -2.96 22.86
CA SER A 324 -20.65 -2.60 22.89
C SER A 324 -21.39 -3.10 21.66
N ALA A 325 -22.73 -3.03 21.68
CA ALA A 325 -23.56 -3.36 20.53
C ALA A 325 -23.27 -2.41 19.35
N ALA A 326 -23.21 -2.96 18.13
CA ALA A 326 -23.00 -2.17 16.93
C ALA A 326 -24.30 -1.46 16.50
N SER A 327 -24.48 -0.21 16.91
CA SER A 327 -25.71 0.57 16.68
C SER A 327 -26.05 0.85 15.21
N TYR A 328 -25.07 0.72 14.31
CA TYR A 328 -25.22 0.84 12.85
C TYR A 328 -25.59 -0.49 12.17
N VAL A 329 -25.83 -1.54 12.96
CA VAL A 329 -26.28 -2.85 12.48
C VAL A 329 -27.76 -3.03 12.79
N THR A 330 -28.55 -3.30 11.75
CA THR A 330 -29.94 -3.73 11.86
C THR A 330 -30.01 -5.25 11.81
N ILE A 331 -30.73 -5.84 12.75
CA ILE A 331 -30.90 -7.29 12.89
C ILE A 331 -32.36 -7.63 12.63
N ASP A 332 -32.61 -8.63 11.78
CA ASP A 332 -33.92 -9.26 11.63
C ASP A 332 -33.78 -10.76 11.94
N ASN A 333 -34.20 -11.13 13.15
CA ASN A 333 -34.16 -12.52 13.63
C ASN A 333 -35.11 -13.44 12.85
N VAL A 334 -36.19 -12.89 12.27
CA VAL A 334 -37.20 -13.66 11.53
C VAL A 334 -36.73 -13.92 10.11
N ALA A 335 -36.22 -12.88 9.44
CA ALA A 335 -35.63 -13.02 8.10
C ALA A 335 -34.21 -13.61 8.13
N ARG A 336 -33.62 -13.78 9.32
CA ARG A 336 -32.24 -14.24 9.55
C ARG A 336 -31.22 -13.39 8.80
N THR A 337 -31.38 -12.06 8.93
CA THR A 337 -30.53 -11.09 8.24
C THR A 337 -29.84 -10.12 9.18
N ILE A 338 -28.63 -9.73 8.80
CA ILE A 338 -27.81 -8.68 9.38
C ILE A 338 -27.58 -7.65 8.28
N SER A 339 -27.90 -6.38 8.52
CA SER A 339 -27.58 -5.28 7.60
C SER A 339 -26.79 -4.19 8.33
N ALA A 340 -25.54 -3.97 7.95
CA ALA A 340 -24.67 -2.96 8.55
C ALA A 340 -24.48 -1.78 7.61
N SER A 341 -24.67 -0.55 8.11
CA SER A 341 -24.32 0.68 7.40
C SER A 341 -22.85 1.02 7.67
N LEU A 342 -21.95 0.64 6.76
CA LEU A 342 -20.50 0.75 6.93
C LEU A 342 -19.96 2.07 6.40
N ASP A 343 -19.11 2.74 7.17
CA ASP A 343 -18.42 3.98 6.79
C ASP A 343 -17.01 4.04 7.43
N ALA A 344 -16.30 5.17 7.30
CA ALA A 344 -14.95 5.34 7.85
C ALA A 344 -14.87 5.24 9.39
N THR A 345 -15.98 5.48 10.09
CA THR A 345 -16.10 5.37 11.56
C THR A 345 -16.66 4.01 11.97
N ASN A 346 -17.69 3.56 11.28
CA ASN A 346 -18.45 2.33 11.56
C ASN A 346 -18.05 1.24 10.55
N PHE A 347 -16.78 0.87 10.51
CA PHE A 347 -16.23 0.10 9.39
C PHE A 347 -16.41 -1.42 9.49
N GLY A 348 -16.82 -1.97 10.63
CA GLY A 348 -17.15 -3.40 10.66
C GLY A 348 -17.82 -3.87 11.94
N ALA A 349 -18.37 -5.08 11.94
CA ALA A 349 -19.07 -5.65 13.10
C ALA A 349 -18.72 -7.13 13.30
N VAL A 350 -18.85 -7.62 14.54
CA VAL A 350 -18.70 -9.04 14.88
C VAL A 350 -20.02 -9.56 15.39
N CYS A 351 -20.59 -10.52 14.67
CA CYS A 351 -21.92 -11.04 14.90
C CYS A 351 -21.89 -12.53 15.26
N THR A 352 -22.77 -12.93 16.17
CA THR A 352 -23.07 -14.34 16.47
C THR A 352 -24.50 -14.65 16.07
N ILE A 353 -24.69 -15.70 15.29
CA ILE A 353 -26.01 -16.24 14.91
C ILE A 353 -26.18 -17.60 15.56
N THR A 354 -27.13 -17.70 16.48
CA THR A 354 -27.47 -18.94 17.18
C THR A 354 -28.78 -19.50 16.62
N ASN A 355 -28.76 -20.75 16.16
CA ASN A 355 -29.97 -21.48 15.79
C ASN A 355 -30.29 -22.57 16.80
N THR A 356 -31.57 -22.68 17.15
CA THR A 356 -32.08 -23.69 18.06
C THR A 356 -32.78 -24.78 17.26
N LYS A 357 -32.48 -26.04 17.59
CA LYS A 357 -33.06 -27.21 16.93
C LYS A 357 -34.48 -27.42 17.43
N THR A 358 -35.42 -27.67 16.53
CA THR A 358 -36.84 -27.89 16.89
C THR A 358 -36.98 -29.12 17.80
N GLN A 359 -37.82 -29.01 18.83
CA GLN A 359 -37.97 -30.07 19.84
C GLN A 359 -38.50 -31.40 19.29
N GLU A 360 -39.22 -31.40 18.16
CA GLU A 360 -39.74 -32.63 17.55
C GLU A 360 -38.61 -33.58 17.08
N MET A 361 -37.44 -33.03 16.74
CA MET A 361 -36.24 -33.80 16.38
C MET A 361 -35.32 -34.09 17.58
N ALA A 362 -35.33 -33.25 18.62
CA ALA A 362 -34.51 -33.45 19.82
C ALA A 362 -35.03 -34.63 20.66
N ASP A 363 -36.35 -34.81 20.74
CA ASP A 363 -36.96 -35.90 21.49
C ASP A 363 -36.76 -37.25 20.78
N LEU A 364 -36.75 -37.28 19.43
CA LEU A 364 -36.50 -38.50 18.66
C LEU A 364 -35.07 -39.04 18.84
N VAL A 365 -34.07 -38.17 18.98
CA VAL A 365 -32.67 -38.55 19.24
C VAL A 365 -32.51 -39.13 20.66
N THR A 366 -33.22 -38.56 21.63
CA THR A 366 -33.23 -39.07 23.01
C THR A 366 -33.92 -40.44 23.10
N VAL A 367 -35.03 -40.63 22.39
CA VAL A 367 -35.77 -41.90 22.34
C VAL A 367 -34.97 -43.00 21.63
N LYS A 368 -34.24 -42.70 20.55
CA LYS A 368 -33.42 -43.70 19.83
C LYS A 368 -32.22 -44.18 20.66
N THR A 369 -31.68 -43.33 21.52
CA THR A 369 -30.61 -43.68 22.47
C THR A 369 -31.13 -44.62 23.58
N LEU A 370 -32.40 -44.49 23.97
CA LEU A 370 -33.02 -45.39 24.96
C LEU A 370 -33.43 -46.75 24.37
N ILE A 371 -33.76 -46.83 23.08
CA ILE A 371 -34.20 -48.09 22.44
C ILE A 371 -33.03 -48.98 21.98
N SER A 372 -31.82 -48.43 21.83
CA SER A 372 -30.63 -49.21 21.44
C SER A 372 -29.78 -49.72 22.62
N GLY A 373 -30.22 -49.46 23.86
CA GLY A 373 -29.55 -49.89 25.10
C GLY A 373 -29.98 -51.26 25.65
N ASP A 374 -30.95 -51.94 25.02
CA ASP A 374 -31.35 -53.31 25.38
C ASP A 374 -31.06 -54.27 24.20
N ALA A 375 -29.81 -54.71 24.09
CA ALA A 375 -29.40 -56.00 23.52
C ALA A 375 -27.97 -56.36 23.93
#